data_AF-A0A2H0UMI5-F1
#
_entry.id   AF-A0A2H0UMI5-F1
#
_cell.length_a   1.000
_cell.length_b   1.000
_cell.length_c   1.000
_cell.angle_alpha   90.00
_cell.angle_beta   90.00
_cell.angle_gamma   90.00
#
_symmetry.space_group_name_H-M   'P 1'
#
loop_
_entity.id
_entity.type
_entity.pdbx_description
1 polymer ?
#
loop_
_entity_poly.entity_id
_entity_poly.type
_entity_poly.pdbx_seq_one_letter_code
_entity_poly.pdbx_strand_id
1 'polypeptide(L)'
;MKKTLPVFIIVLIIAVFGVMWWLAKDEASKPVVTSFEECVEAGNPVMESYPRQCRGDDQIFTENIGNELEKTDLIQVDYPRPNQTISSPLTITGEARGSWYFEASFPVILTDWDGLIITQGTATAKDDWMTTDFVPFEATLTFAADKNAYSNKGSL
;
A
#
# COMPACT_ATOMS: atom_id res chain seq x y z
N MET A 1 43.91 -52.10 -24.39
CA MET A 1 43.61 -50.67 -24.60
C MET A 1 42.13 -50.41 -24.96
N LYS A 2 41.15 -51.04 -24.29
CA LYS A 2 39.70 -50.86 -24.57
C LYS A 2 38.88 -50.36 -23.37
N LYS A 3 39.47 -50.28 -22.17
CA LYS A 3 38.78 -49.89 -20.93
C LYS A 3 38.88 -48.39 -20.59
N THR A 4 39.77 -47.64 -21.26
CA THR A 4 39.93 -46.18 -21.06
C THR A 4 39.00 -45.35 -21.94
N LEU A 5 38.60 -45.86 -23.11
CA LEU A 5 37.64 -45.24 -24.02
C LEU A 5 36.26 -44.95 -23.39
N PRO A 6 35.62 -45.86 -22.63
CA PRO A 6 34.36 -45.55 -21.97
C PRO A 6 34.50 -44.50 -20.87
N VAL A 7 35.67 -44.40 -20.21
CA VAL A 7 35.92 -43.41 -19.16
C VAL A 7 35.97 -41.99 -19.74
N PHE A 8 36.64 -41.81 -20.88
CA PHE A 8 36.67 -40.50 -21.56
C PHE A 8 35.29 -40.08 -22.08
N ILE A 9 34.47 -41.02 -22.56
CA ILE A 9 33.10 -40.74 -23.01
C ILE A 9 32.22 -40.31 -21.82
N ILE A 10 32.33 -40.98 -20.67
CA ILE A 10 31.57 -40.61 -19.47
C ILE A 10 31.95 -39.21 -18.98
N VAL A 11 33.25 -38.88 -18.96
CA VAL A 11 33.72 -37.54 -18.55
C VAL A 11 33.22 -36.45 -19.51
N LEU A 12 33.22 -36.70 -20.82
CA LEU A 12 32.66 -35.77 -21.80
C LEU A 12 31.15 -35.58 -21.62
N ILE A 13 30.40 -36.66 -21.35
CA ILE A 13 28.96 -36.57 -21.10
C ILE A 13 28.68 -35.74 -19.84
N ILE A 14 29.44 -35.95 -18.76
CA ILE A 14 29.29 -35.18 -17.52
C ILE A 14 29.65 -33.71 -17.74
N ALA A 15 30.70 -33.42 -18.50
CA ALA A 15 31.10 -32.05 -18.84
C ALA A 15 30.01 -31.36 -19.68
N VAL A 16 29.47 -32.04 -20.70
CA VAL A 16 28.39 -31.52 -21.54
C VAL A 16 27.11 -31.32 -20.72
N PHE A 17 26.76 -32.25 -19.83
CA PHE A 17 25.63 -32.10 -18.92
C PHE A 17 25.82 -30.96 -17.93
N GLY A 18 27.02 -30.77 -17.40
CA GLY A 18 27.36 -29.66 -16.51
C GLY A 18 27.26 -28.30 -17.22
N VAL A 19 27.74 -28.22 -18.47
CA VAL A 19 27.61 -27.03 -19.31
C VAL A 19 26.16 -26.78 -19.69
N MET A 20 25.38 -27.81 -20.07
CA MET A 20 23.95 -27.66 -20.35
C MET A 20 23.17 -27.21 -19.11
N TRP A 21 23.46 -27.76 -17.94
CA TRP A 21 22.84 -27.32 -16.69
C TRP A 21 23.20 -25.87 -16.38
N TRP A 22 24.47 -25.48 -16.55
CA TRP A 22 24.93 -24.13 -16.31
C TRP A 22 24.28 -23.12 -17.26
N LEU A 23 24.19 -23.44 -18.56
CA LEU A 23 23.49 -22.61 -19.55
C LEU A 23 21.98 -22.50 -19.27
N ALA A 24 21.38 -23.50 -18.63
CA ALA A 24 19.95 -23.48 -18.26
C ALA A 24 19.66 -22.74 -16.94
N LYS A 25 20.67 -22.28 -16.19
CA LYS A 25 20.49 -21.63 -14.89
C LYS A 25 20.21 -20.12 -14.94
N ASP A 26 20.34 -19.48 -16.10
CA ASP A 26 20.29 -18.01 -16.21
C ASP A 26 18.89 -17.40 -16.42
N GLU A 27 17.82 -18.22 -16.53
CA GLU A 27 16.44 -17.71 -16.58
C GLU A 27 15.79 -17.64 -15.19
N ALA A 28 16.40 -16.89 -14.28
CA ALA A 28 15.66 -16.40 -13.13
C ALA A 28 14.69 -15.32 -13.62
N SER A 29 13.39 -15.65 -13.68
CA SER A 29 12.33 -14.71 -14.04
C SER A 29 12.46 -13.46 -13.17
N LYS A 30 12.67 -12.29 -13.78
CA LYS A 30 12.63 -11.01 -13.06
C LYS A 30 11.32 -10.93 -12.27
N PRO A 31 11.33 -10.45 -11.01
CA PRO A 31 10.09 -10.30 -10.25
C PRO A 31 9.15 -9.39 -11.06
N VAL A 32 7.96 -9.89 -11.36
CA VAL A 32 6.93 -9.12 -12.06
C VAL A 32 6.41 -8.08 -11.08
N VAL A 33 6.67 -6.81 -11.37
CA VAL A 33 6.12 -5.68 -10.60
C VAL A 33 4.63 -5.58 -10.90
N THR A 34 3.79 -5.70 -9.88
CA THR A 34 2.32 -5.70 -10.00
C THR A 34 1.64 -4.57 -9.21
N SER A 35 2.37 -3.85 -8.37
CA SER A 35 1.84 -2.79 -7.53
C SER A 35 2.74 -1.55 -7.51
N PHE A 36 2.17 -0.42 -7.04
CA PHE A 36 2.95 0.81 -6.82
C PHE A 36 4.10 0.57 -5.85
N GLU A 37 3.86 -0.13 -4.73
CA GLU A 37 4.89 -0.42 -3.73
C GLU A 37 6.04 -1.24 -4.31
N GLU A 38 5.72 -2.31 -5.05
CA GLU A 38 6.74 -3.14 -5.72
C GLU A 38 7.52 -2.33 -6.77
N CYS A 39 6.87 -1.39 -7.45
CA CYS A 39 7.53 -0.51 -8.42
C CYS A 39 8.56 0.40 -7.72
N VAL A 40 8.19 0.96 -6.57
CA VAL A 40 9.07 1.82 -5.76
C VAL A 40 10.21 1.02 -5.15
N GLU A 41 9.93 -0.14 -4.57
CA GLU A 41 10.95 -1.05 -4.01
C GLU A 41 11.96 -1.53 -5.06
N ALA A 42 11.53 -1.67 -6.32
CA ALA A 42 12.40 -1.97 -7.44
C ALA A 42 13.30 -0.80 -7.87
N GLY A 43 13.19 0.38 -7.23
CA GLY A 43 14.05 1.54 -7.47
C GLY A 43 13.64 2.37 -8.69
N ASN A 44 12.41 2.20 -9.19
CA ASN A 44 11.90 2.98 -10.30
C ASN A 44 11.57 4.43 -9.90
N PRO A 45 11.58 5.38 -10.84
CA PRO A 45 11.27 6.77 -10.55
C PRO A 45 9.78 6.96 -10.19
N VAL A 46 9.53 7.74 -9.12
CA VAL A 46 8.20 8.22 -8.72
C VAL A 46 8.01 9.63 -9.26
N MET A 47 6.89 9.87 -9.92
CA MET A 47 6.53 11.16 -10.49
C MET A 47 5.95 12.10 -9.42
N GLU A 48 6.16 13.41 -9.60
CA GLU A 48 5.60 14.46 -8.74
C GLU A 48 4.11 14.71 -9.07
N SER A 49 3.28 13.68 -8.89
CA SER A 49 1.83 13.70 -9.12
C SER A 49 1.05 13.35 -7.86
N TYR A 50 -0.23 13.76 -7.82
CA TYR A 50 -1.20 13.27 -6.83
C TYR A 50 -2.37 12.57 -7.54
N PRO A 51 -2.62 11.26 -7.32
CA PRO A 51 -1.84 10.33 -6.49
C PRO A 51 -0.42 10.13 -7.02
N ARG A 52 0.49 9.59 -6.18
CA ARG A 52 1.85 9.28 -6.63
C ARG A 52 1.79 8.19 -7.71
N GLN A 53 2.66 8.31 -8.70
CA GLN A 53 2.75 7.35 -9.79
C GLN A 53 4.19 6.90 -9.96
N CYS A 54 4.41 5.60 -10.05
CA CYS A 54 5.72 4.99 -10.25
C CYS A 54 5.82 4.41 -11.66
N ARG A 55 6.91 4.69 -12.37
CA ARG A 55 7.13 4.25 -13.75
C ARG A 55 8.09 3.07 -13.79
N GLY A 56 7.57 1.85 -13.90
CA GLY A 56 8.36 0.62 -14.03
C GLY A 56 8.33 0.08 -15.45
N ASP A 57 9.50 -0.08 -16.08
CA ASP A 57 9.64 -0.49 -17.48
C ASP A 57 8.68 0.31 -18.41
N ASP A 58 7.70 -0.38 -19.00
CA ASP A 58 6.68 0.17 -19.90
C ASP A 58 5.31 0.40 -19.23
N GLN A 59 5.23 0.33 -17.90
CA GLN A 59 3.99 0.46 -17.13
C GLN A 59 4.05 1.59 -16.10
N ILE A 60 2.88 2.17 -15.80
CA ILE A 60 2.70 3.16 -14.76
C ILE A 60 1.82 2.54 -13.67
N PHE A 61 2.35 2.50 -12.46
CA PHE A 61 1.65 2.04 -11.27
C PHE A 61 1.20 3.26 -10.48
N THR A 62 -0.10 3.35 -10.17
CA THR A 62 -0.65 4.46 -9.38
C THR A 62 -0.86 4.00 -7.95
N GLU A 63 -0.48 4.85 -6.99
CA GLU A 63 -0.70 4.62 -5.58
C GLU A 63 -2.21 4.51 -5.28
N ASN A 64 -2.61 3.48 -4.53
CA ASN A 64 -3.98 3.38 -4.03
C ASN A 64 -4.17 4.37 -2.88
N ILE A 65 -5.12 5.29 -3.05
CA ILE A 65 -5.51 6.30 -2.05
C ILE A 65 -6.99 6.17 -1.63
N GLY A 66 -7.59 5.01 -1.86
CA GLY A 66 -9.00 4.75 -1.59
C GLY A 66 -9.93 5.68 -2.38
N ASN A 67 -10.92 6.24 -1.69
CA ASN A 67 -11.96 7.10 -2.27
C ASN A 67 -11.68 8.60 -2.12
N GLU A 68 -10.45 9.00 -1.81
CA GLU A 68 -10.13 10.40 -1.50
C GLU A 68 -10.51 11.35 -2.65
N LEU A 69 -10.17 11.02 -3.90
CA LEU A 69 -10.51 11.86 -5.05
C LEU A 69 -12.01 11.91 -5.33
N GLU A 70 -12.73 10.83 -5.01
CA GLU A 70 -14.20 10.79 -5.16
C GLU A 70 -14.89 11.71 -4.15
N LYS A 71 -14.27 11.92 -2.98
CA LYS A 71 -14.84 12.68 -1.87
C LYS A 71 -14.17 14.04 -1.65
N THR A 72 -13.20 14.43 -2.46
CA THR A 72 -12.42 15.67 -2.30
C THR A 72 -13.27 16.93 -2.21
N ASP A 73 -14.45 16.95 -2.83
CA ASP A 73 -15.37 18.09 -2.75
C ASP A 73 -16.19 18.10 -1.46
N LEU A 74 -16.35 16.96 -0.77
CA LEU A 74 -17.17 16.83 0.43
C LEU A 74 -16.35 16.83 1.71
N ILE A 75 -15.20 16.17 1.71
CA ILE A 75 -14.34 15.99 2.86
C ILE A 75 -12.89 15.78 2.42
N GLN A 76 -11.98 16.46 3.09
CA GLN A 76 -10.54 16.40 2.89
C GLN A 76 -9.88 16.04 4.21
N VAL A 77 -9.06 14.99 4.23
CA VAL A 77 -8.37 14.51 5.43
C VAL A 77 -6.92 14.95 5.37
N ASP A 78 -6.49 15.81 6.29
CA ASP A 78 -5.10 16.25 6.39
C ASP A 78 -4.21 15.18 7.03
N TYR A 79 -4.74 14.49 8.04
CA TYR A 79 -4.04 13.44 8.76
C TYR A 79 -5.01 12.41 9.33
N PRO A 80 -4.73 11.09 9.24
CA PRO A 80 -3.62 10.47 8.49
C PRO A 80 -3.85 10.52 6.98
N ARG A 81 -2.75 10.50 6.21
CA ARG A 81 -2.80 10.36 4.74
C ARG A 81 -2.81 8.87 4.34
N PRO A 82 -3.29 8.51 3.14
CA PRO A 82 -3.27 7.13 2.66
C PRO A 82 -1.89 6.48 2.80
N ASN A 83 -1.88 5.18 3.12
CA ASN A 83 -0.68 4.35 3.31
C ASN A 83 0.27 4.79 4.45
N GLN A 84 -0.08 5.80 5.25
CA GLN A 84 0.71 6.17 6.43
C GLN A 84 0.58 5.15 7.55
N THR A 85 1.70 4.87 8.22
CA THR A 85 1.69 4.09 9.47
C THR A 85 1.17 4.97 10.61
N ILE A 86 0.16 4.46 11.31
CA ILE A 86 -0.50 5.14 12.44
C ILE A 86 -0.15 4.48 13.77
N SER A 87 -0.26 5.22 14.86
CA SER A 87 -0.08 4.73 16.23
C SER A 87 -1.19 5.26 17.13
N SER A 88 -1.41 4.60 18.27
CA SER A 88 -2.37 5.08 19.26
C SER A 88 -1.70 6.01 20.30
N PRO A 89 -2.35 7.12 20.70
CA PRO A 89 -3.61 7.66 20.17
C PRO A 89 -3.44 8.24 18.76
N LEU A 90 -4.45 8.03 17.91
CA LEU A 90 -4.51 8.59 16.57
C LEU A 90 -5.40 9.82 16.57
N THR A 91 -4.79 10.98 16.36
CA THR A 91 -5.52 12.20 16.02
C THR A 91 -5.86 12.16 14.54
N ILE A 92 -7.07 12.57 14.18
CA ILE A 92 -7.54 12.67 12.80
C ILE A 92 -7.96 14.12 12.58
N THR A 93 -7.42 14.75 11.55
CA THR A 93 -7.71 16.15 11.22
C THR A 93 -8.03 16.29 9.75
N GLY A 94 -8.81 17.32 9.44
CA GLY A 94 -9.17 17.67 8.09
C GLY A 94 -10.27 18.69 8.09
N GLU A 95 -10.92 18.82 6.94
CA GLU A 95 -12.07 19.70 6.76
C GLU A 95 -13.16 18.98 5.98
N ALA A 96 -14.41 19.27 6.31
CA ALA A 96 -15.57 18.74 5.60
C ALA A 96 -16.55 19.87 5.32
N ARG A 97 -17.32 19.76 4.24
CA ARG A 97 -18.42 20.71 3.99
C ARG A 97 -19.38 20.69 5.16
N GLY A 98 -19.95 21.84 5.52
CA GLY A 98 -20.93 21.92 6.63
C GLY A 98 -22.09 20.91 6.53
N SER A 99 -22.52 20.56 5.32
CA SER A 99 -23.53 19.53 5.05
C SER A 99 -23.13 18.09 5.41
N TRP A 100 -21.85 17.84 5.65
CA TRP A 100 -21.33 16.54 6.12
C TRP A 100 -21.57 16.32 7.61
N TYR A 101 -21.69 17.40 8.38
CA TYR A 101 -21.90 17.33 9.82
C TYR A 101 -23.37 17.10 10.16
N PHE A 102 -23.59 16.36 11.24
CA PHE A 102 -24.86 16.27 11.93
C PHE A 102 -24.62 16.66 13.39
N GLU A 103 -25.27 17.73 13.86
CA GLU A 103 -25.04 18.27 15.22
C GLU A 103 -23.55 18.56 15.50
N ALA A 104 -22.88 19.28 14.58
CA ALA A 104 -21.46 19.62 14.63
C ALA A 104 -20.49 18.42 14.67
N SER A 105 -20.95 17.21 14.35
CA SER A 105 -20.12 16.01 14.44
C SER A 105 -20.47 14.93 13.43
N PHE A 106 -19.58 13.94 13.30
CA PHE A 106 -19.84 12.71 12.54
C PHE A 106 -18.99 11.55 13.09
N PRO A 107 -19.42 10.30 12.92
CA PRO A 107 -18.67 9.14 13.40
C PRO A 107 -17.43 8.89 12.55
N VAL A 108 -16.36 8.44 13.20
CA VAL A 108 -15.15 7.91 12.55
C VAL A 108 -14.90 6.50 13.05
N ILE A 109 -14.65 5.58 12.13
CA ILE A 109 -14.51 4.15 12.39
C ILE A 109 -13.14 3.72 11.88
N LEU A 110 -12.36 3.06 12.73
CA LEU A 110 -11.12 2.39 12.35
C LEU A 110 -11.38 0.90 12.21
N THR A 111 -11.15 0.36 11.02
CA THR A 111 -11.30 -1.06 10.69
C THR A 111 -9.96 -1.72 10.40
N ASP A 112 -9.90 -3.04 10.56
CA ASP A 112 -8.80 -3.86 10.07
C ASP A 112 -8.99 -4.27 8.59
N TRP A 113 -8.11 -5.14 8.09
CA TRP A 113 -8.14 -5.68 6.71
C TRP A 113 -9.39 -6.47 6.33
N ASP A 114 -10.06 -7.10 7.30
CA ASP A 114 -11.30 -7.87 7.11
C ASP A 114 -12.55 -6.99 7.25
N GLY A 115 -12.38 -5.71 7.58
CA GLY A 115 -13.45 -4.78 7.88
C GLY A 115 -13.97 -4.91 9.33
N LEU A 116 -13.27 -5.63 10.20
CA LEU A 116 -13.59 -5.68 11.63
C LEU A 116 -13.29 -4.33 12.24
N ILE A 117 -14.24 -3.78 12.99
CA ILE A 117 -14.10 -2.51 13.69
C ILE A 117 -13.15 -2.70 14.88
N ILE A 118 -12.00 -2.00 14.85
CA ILE A 118 -11.03 -1.94 15.93
C ILE A 118 -11.49 -0.93 16.99
N THR A 119 -11.89 0.27 16.56
CA THR A 119 -12.37 1.34 17.44
C THR A 119 -13.25 2.33 16.67
N GLN A 120 -14.02 3.12 17.39
CA GLN A 120 -14.87 4.17 16.86
C GLN A 120 -14.73 5.43 17.71
N GLY A 121 -14.92 6.58 17.09
CA GLY A 121 -14.95 7.86 17.78
C GLY A 121 -15.77 8.88 17.01
N THR A 122 -15.72 10.11 17.48
CA THR A 122 -16.50 11.21 16.93
C THR A 122 -15.55 12.30 16.48
N ALA A 123 -15.66 12.69 15.21
CA ALA A 123 -15.06 13.91 14.71
C ALA A 123 -15.97 15.08 15.06
N THR A 124 -15.41 16.14 15.60
CA THR A 124 -16.15 17.35 15.99
C THR A 124 -15.65 18.53 15.18
N ALA A 125 -16.58 19.32 14.64
CA ALA A 125 -16.30 20.58 13.98
C ALA A 125 -15.57 21.54 14.95
N LYS A 126 -14.64 22.30 14.41
CA LYS A 126 -13.87 23.32 15.16
C LYS A 126 -14.39 24.74 14.96
N ASP A 127 -15.35 24.91 14.05
CA ASP A 127 -15.98 26.19 13.74
C ASP A 127 -17.48 26.00 13.47
N ASP A 128 -18.18 27.08 13.12
CA ASP A 128 -19.59 27.03 12.74
C ASP A 128 -19.81 26.14 11.51
N TRP A 129 -20.57 25.06 11.72
CA TRP A 129 -20.81 24.01 10.74
C TRP A 129 -22.06 24.25 9.88
N MET A 130 -22.90 25.23 10.22
CA MET A 130 -24.14 25.53 9.47
C MET A 130 -23.85 26.36 8.22
N THR A 131 -22.88 25.91 7.42
CA THR A 131 -22.38 26.57 6.21
C THR A 131 -22.28 25.59 5.05
N THR A 132 -22.03 26.09 3.85
CA THR A 132 -21.70 25.27 2.67
C THR A 132 -20.20 25.09 2.46
N ASP A 133 -19.41 25.79 3.26
CA ASP A 133 -17.97 25.88 3.13
C ASP A 133 -17.30 24.72 3.89
N PHE A 134 -15.99 24.57 3.66
CA PHE A 134 -15.18 23.61 4.40
C PHE A 134 -14.98 24.10 5.84
N VAL A 135 -15.30 23.24 6.78
CA VAL A 135 -15.19 23.47 8.21
C VAL A 135 -14.21 22.45 8.77
N PRO A 136 -13.19 22.86 9.54
CA PRO A 136 -12.23 21.93 10.11
C PRO A 136 -12.87 21.00 11.14
N PHE A 137 -12.42 19.75 11.19
CA PHE A 137 -12.78 18.79 12.24
C PHE A 137 -11.54 18.18 12.90
N GLU A 138 -11.75 17.64 14.10
CA GLU A 138 -10.78 16.79 14.77
C GLU A 138 -11.48 15.60 15.42
N ALA A 139 -10.86 14.43 15.35
CA ALA A 139 -11.20 13.26 16.16
C ALA A 139 -9.94 12.71 16.84
N THR A 140 -10.10 12.00 17.95
CA THR A 140 -9.01 11.22 18.55
C THR A 140 -9.50 9.80 18.81
N LEU A 141 -8.78 8.82 18.27
CA LEU A 141 -9.06 7.40 18.44
C LEU A 141 -7.98 6.75 19.31
N THR A 142 -8.41 6.05 20.35
CA THR A 142 -7.54 5.18 21.15
C THR A 142 -7.81 3.72 20.78
N PHE A 143 -6.75 2.95 20.54
CA PHE A 143 -6.84 1.54 20.16
C PHE A 143 -5.58 0.78 20.58
N ALA A 144 -5.72 -0.53 20.76
CA ALA A 144 -4.59 -1.43 20.95
C ALA A 144 -4.26 -2.09 19.61
N ALA A 145 -3.04 -1.91 19.12
CA ALA A 145 -2.56 -2.61 17.93
C ALA A 145 -1.97 -3.97 18.32
N ASP A 146 -2.68 -5.06 18.06
CA ASP A 146 -2.14 -6.41 18.16
C ASP A 146 -1.58 -6.86 16.81
N LYS A 147 -0.26 -6.94 16.71
CA LYS A 147 0.47 -7.37 15.50
C LYS A 147 0.14 -8.81 15.07
N ASN A 148 -0.42 -9.62 15.96
CA ASN A 148 -0.80 -11.00 15.66
C ASN A 148 -2.27 -11.13 15.21
N ALA A 149 -3.09 -10.12 15.51
CA ALA A 149 -4.53 -10.13 15.17
C ALA A 149 -4.81 -9.34 13.88
N TYR A 150 -4.01 -8.32 13.56
CA TYR A 150 -4.28 -7.40 12.46
C TYR A 150 -3.19 -7.45 11.39
N SER A 151 -3.59 -7.48 10.12
CA SER A 151 -2.71 -7.22 8.98
C SER A 151 -2.27 -5.75 8.97
N ASN A 152 -1.09 -5.48 8.40
CA ASN A 152 -0.59 -4.12 8.18
C ASN A 152 -1.29 -3.40 7.00
N LYS A 153 -2.23 -4.07 6.32
CA LYS A 153 -3.05 -3.51 5.25
C LYS A 153 -4.44 -3.21 5.83
N GLY A 154 -5.03 -2.06 5.49
CA GLY A 154 -6.40 -1.74 5.88
C GLY A 154 -7.43 -2.52 5.05
N SER A 155 -8.71 -2.47 5.44
CA SER A 155 -9.79 -2.90 4.55
C SER A 155 -9.95 -1.86 3.44
N LEU A 156 -10.07 -2.34 2.19
CA LEU A 156 -10.28 -1.62 0.93
C LEU A 156 -9.00 -1.20 0.19
#